data_AF-A0A026VS73-F1
#
_entry.id   AF-A0A026VS73-F1
#
_cell.length_a   1.000
_cell.length_b   1.000
_cell.length_c   1.000
_cell.angle_alpha   90.00
_cell.angle_beta   90.00
_cell.angle_gamma   90.00
#
_symmetry.space_group_name_H-M   'P 1'
#
loop_
_entity.id
_entity.type
_entity.pdbx_description
1 polymer ?
#
loop_
_entity_poly.entity_id
_entity_poly.type
_entity_poly.pdbx_seq_one_letter_code
_entity_poly.pdbx_strand_id
1 'polypeptide(L)' 'WYPTGCYLKSTDASWVDVIHTDMGVWGTPECMGTADYFANTGTTVQPGCPFNSTSQGIIGIGNKLCYY' A
#
# COMPACT_ATOMS: atom_id res chain seq x y z
N TRP A 1 -0.51 -1.21 -13.33
CA TRP A 1 -1.22 -0.20 -14.12
C TRP A 1 -2.63 -0.71 -14.39
N TYR A 2 -3.65 0.01 -13.90
CA TYR A 2 -5.06 -0.35 -14.06
C TYR A 2 -5.65 0.48 -15.22
N PRO A 3 -5.68 -0.04 -16.46
CA PRO A 3 -6.09 0.72 -17.65
C PRO A 3 -7.52 1.26 -17.61
N THR A 4 -8.40 0.59 -16.87
CA THR A 4 -9.83 0.84 -16.87
C THR A 4 -10.38 0.67 -15.46
N GLY A 5 -10.99 1.72 -14.89
CA GLY A 5 -11.63 1.68 -13.57
C GLY A 5 -11.55 2.99 -12.79
N CYS A 6 -12.20 3.01 -11.62
CA CYS A 6 -12.03 4.06 -10.62
C CYS A 6 -10.92 3.63 -9.66
N TYR A 7 -9.90 4.46 -9.52
CA TYR A 7 -8.76 4.26 -8.64
C TYR A 7 -8.40 5.59 -7.99
N LEU A 8 -7.65 5.53 -6.88
CA LEU A 8 -7.24 6.71 -6.13
C LEU A 8 -6.44 7.67 -7.00
N LYS A 9 -6.77 8.96 -6.91
CA LYS A 9 -6.04 10.06 -7.55
C LYS A 9 -5.73 11.14 -6.53
N SER A 10 -4.71 11.92 -6.82
CA SER A 10 -4.29 13.07 -6.01
C SER A 10 -5.37 14.15 -5.92
N THR A 11 -6.36 14.13 -6.80
CA THR A 11 -7.49 15.06 -6.87
C THR A 11 -8.71 14.61 -6.07
N ASP A 12 -8.72 13.40 -5.51
CA ASP A 12 -9.87 12.86 -4.79
C ASP A 12 -10.07 13.51 -3.41
N ALA A 13 -9.08 14.29 -2.96
CA ALA A 13 -9.14 15.16 -1.78
C ALA A 13 -8.29 16.42 -1.99
N SER A 14 -8.32 17.36 -1.02
CA SER A 14 -7.42 18.53 -1.03
C SER A 14 -5.95 18.16 -0.85
N TRP A 15 -5.68 17.01 -0.24
CA TRP A 15 -4.35 16.42 -0.05
C TRP A 15 -4.50 14.91 0.14
N VAL A 16 -3.65 14.12 -0.51
CA VAL A 16 -3.64 12.65 -0.42
C VAL A 16 -2.23 12.17 -0.12
N ASP A 17 -2.03 11.54 1.03
CA ASP A 17 -0.80 10.85 1.37
C ASP A 17 -0.92 9.36 1.02
N VAL A 18 0.10 8.83 0.34
CA VAL A 18 0.19 7.41 0.02
C VAL A 18 1.48 6.85 0.59
N ILE A 19 1.38 5.71 1.27
CA ILE A 19 2.55 4.99 1.80
C ILE A 19 2.60 3.63 1.12
N HIS A 20 3.68 3.40 0.38
CA HIS A 20 3.95 2.14 -0.29
C HIS A 20 4.78 1.24 0.62
N THR A 21 4.27 0.06 0.93
CA THR A 21 4.92 -0.97 1.76
C THR A 21 5.06 -2.33 1.08
N ASP A 22 4.37 -2.54 -0.05
CA ASP A 22 4.35 -3.78 -0.82
C ASP A 22 4.12 -3.54 -2.33
N MET A 23 4.84 -2.60 -2.92
CA MET A 23 4.86 -2.43 -4.36
C MET A 23 5.62 -3.62 -4.98
N GLY A 24 4.89 -4.51 -5.64
CA GLY A 24 5.49 -5.68 -6.29
C GLY A 24 4.64 -6.92 -6.24
N VAL A 25 3.82 -7.10 -5.19
CA VAL A 25 2.88 -8.22 -5.11
C VAL A 25 1.43 -7.71 -5.04
N TRP A 26 1.08 -6.94 -4.01
CA TRP A 26 -0.31 -6.49 -3.80
C TRP A 26 -0.49 -4.98 -3.90
N GLY A 27 0.50 -4.21 -3.49
CA GLY A 27 0.52 -2.75 -3.61
C GLY A 27 0.82 -2.30 -5.04
N THR A 28 0.30 -1.14 -5.41
CA THR A 28 0.60 -0.52 -6.70
C THR A 28 1.94 0.23 -6.62
N PRO A 29 2.80 0.14 -7.65
CA PRO A 29 4.00 0.97 -7.74
C PRO A 29 3.71 2.39 -8.27
N GLU A 30 2.45 2.66 -8.65
CA GLU A 30 2.05 3.95 -9.21
C GLU A 30 1.97 5.02 -8.12
N CYS A 31 2.58 6.19 -8.36
CA CYS A 31 2.39 7.37 -7.52
C CYS A 31 1.00 7.96 -7.79
N MET A 32 0.14 7.97 -6.78
CA MET A 32 -1.24 8.42 -6.91
C MET A 32 -1.61 9.51 -5.91
N GLY A 33 -0.72 9.80 -4.95
CA GLY A 33 -0.94 10.81 -3.93
C GLY A 33 -0.53 12.21 -4.40
N THR A 34 -0.80 13.18 -3.54
CA THR A 34 -0.07 14.46 -3.56
C THR A 34 1.35 14.27 -3.06
N ALA A 35 1.54 13.33 -2.12
CA ALA A 35 2.84 12.84 -1.69
C ALA A 35 2.82 11.30 -1.58
N ASP A 36 3.90 10.68 -2.04
CA ASP A 36 4.10 9.23 -2.02
C ASP A 36 5.38 8.90 -1.24
N TYR A 37 5.24 8.03 -0.23
CA TYR A 37 6.33 7.60 0.65
C TYR A 37 6.61 6.12 0.48
N PHE A 38 7.89 5.76 0.46
CA PHE A 38 8.37 4.42 0.11
C PHE A 38 9.05 3.80 1.33
N ALA A 39 8.27 3.25 2.25
CA ALA A 39 8.77 2.74 3.52
C ALA A 39 9.70 1.55 3.29
N ASN A 40 10.95 1.63 3.74
CA ASN A 40 11.97 0.58 3.52
C ASN A 40 12.02 0.12 2.06
N THR A 41 12.10 1.06 1.10
CA THR A 41 12.01 0.86 -0.37
C THR A 41 10.62 0.57 -0.92
N GLY A 42 9.63 0.45 -0.03
CA GLY A 42 8.22 0.22 -0.30
C GLY A 42 7.89 -1.11 -0.97
N THR A 43 8.83 -2.05 -0.95
CA THR A 43 8.63 -3.43 -1.40
C THR A 43 8.38 -4.36 -0.21
N THR A 44 7.76 -5.51 -0.44
CA THR A 44 7.74 -6.59 0.58
C THR A 44 9.13 -7.24 0.68
N VAL A 45 9.60 -7.73 1.84
CA VAL A 45 8.95 -7.86 3.16
C VAL A 45 9.40 -6.72 4.06
N GLN A 46 8.44 -5.98 4.63
CA GLN A 46 8.75 -4.90 5.56
C GLN A 46 9.32 -5.45 6.87
N PRO A 47 10.24 -4.71 7.54
CA PRO A 47 10.81 -5.13 8.82
C PRO A 47 9.73 -5.49 9.84
N GLY A 48 9.85 -6.66 10.47
CA GLY A 48 8.89 -7.15 11.47
C GLY A 48 7.63 -7.81 10.90
N CYS A 49 7.55 -8.00 9.58
CA CYS A 49 6.56 -8.85 8.92
C CYS A 49 7.13 -10.26 8.69
N PRO A 50 6.36 -11.34 8.93
CA PRO A 50 6.80 -12.69 8.57
C PRO A 50 6.99 -12.85 7.05
N PHE A 51 7.97 -13.64 6.63
CA PHE A 51 8.22 -13.90 5.19
C PHE A 51 7.03 -14.54 4.46
N ASN A 52 6.12 -15.21 5.18
CA ASN A 52 4.89 -15.80 4.65
C ASN A 52 3.65 -14.87 4.78
N SER A 53 3.85 -13.57 4.99
CA SER A 53 2.72 -12.60 5.05
C SER A 53 2.07 -12.33 3.69
N THR A 54 2.46 -13.06 2.64
CA THR A 54 1.88 -12.93 1.30
C THR A 54 0.40 -13.31 1.21
N SER A 55 -0.25 -13.69 2.31
CA SER A 55 -1.70 -13.90 2.32
C SER A 55 -2.31 -13.59 3.68
N GLN A 56 -2.93 -12.43 3.81
CA GLN A 56 -4.33 -12.37 4.27
C GLN A 56 -4.88 -10.98 3.96
N GLY A 57 -5.57 -10.92 2.82
CA GLY A 57 -6.63 -9.95 2.68
C GLY A 57 -7.61 -10.12 3.84
N ILE A 58 -7.79 -9.03 4.59
CA ILE A 58 -8.93 -8.70 5.45
C ILE A 58 -9.78 -9.89 5.91
N ILE A 59 -9.51 -10.44 7.09
CA ILE A 59 -10.54 -11.02 7.95
C ILE A 59 -10.21 -10.73 9.41
N GLY A 60 -11.11 -10.05 10.12
CA GLY A 60 -11.14 -10.08 11.58
C GLY A 60 -10.55 -8.87 12.29
N ILE A 61 -11.45 -8.11 12.91
CA ILE A 61 -11.24 -7.22 14.04
C ILE A 61 -10.07 -7.63 14.96
N GLY A 62 -9.03 -6.80 14.98
CA GLY A 62 -7.88 -6.91 15.89
C GLY A 62 -6.77 -7.80 15.34
N ASN A 63 -5.69 -7.17 14.85
CA ASN A 63 -4.28 -7.51 15.12
C ASN A 63 -3.37 -6.82 14.09
N LYS A 64 -2.40 -6.05 14.61
CA LYS A 64 -1.17 -5.53 13.98
C LYS A 64 -1.32 -5.00 12.55
N LEU A 65 -1.54 -3.69 12.48
CA LEU A 65 -1.47 -2.91 11.25
C LEU A 65 -0.03 -2.97 10.72
N CYS A 66 0.22 -3.85 9.74
CA CYS A 66 1.38 -3.69 8.85
C CYS A 66 1.14 -2.60 7.79
N TYR A 67 -0.02 -1.91 7.88
CA TYR A 67 -0.53 -0.92 6.94
C TYR A 67 -0.75 0.47 7.57
N TYR A 68 -0.31 0.69 8.80
CA TYR A 68 -0.26 2.02 9.44
C TYR A 68 1.12 2.27 10.06
#